data_AF-A0A269XP66-F1
#
_entry.id   AF-A0A269XP66-F1
#
_cell.length_a   1.000
_cell.length_b   1.000
_cell.length_c   1.000
_cell.angle_alpha   90.00
_cell.angle_beta   90.00
_cell.angle_gamma   90.00
#
_symmetry.space_group_name_H-M   'P 1'
#
loop_
_entity.id
_entity.type
_entity.pdbx_description
1 polymer ?
#
loop_
_entity_poly.entity_id
_entity_poly.type
_entity_poly.pdbx_seq_one_letter_code
_entity_poly.pdbx_strand_id
1 'polypeptide(L)'
;MAHSYFHASITAKKWGGVPEDYQAIHDWFDGSKAILADMRHRALRHHAEGIFMAEQVFGVTITNSAGRTVPVRLIGEQHVLDDLGHIPSFADWARAIAPARWMVRVSPHAASALSISPTGALPIAA
;
A
#
# COMPACT_ATOMS: atom_id res chain seq x y z
N MET A 1 -7.55 1.55 -11.06
CA MET A 1 -6.90 2.31 -9.99
C MET A 1 -6.83 3.76 -10.40
N ALA A 2 -7.19 4.69 -9.51
CA ALA A 2 -7.00 6.11 -9.79
C ALA A 2 -5.49 6.40 -9.93
N HIS A 3 -5.16 7.39 -10.74
CA HIS A 3 -3.80 7.94 -10.82
C HIS A 3 -3.53 8.77 -9.56
N SER A 4 -2.30 8.75 -9.02
CA SER A 4 -1.90 9.47 -7.80
C SER A 4 -2.30 10.95 -7.82
N TYR A 5 -2.25 11.57 -9.01
CA TYR A 5 -2.67 12.96 -9.24
C TYR A 5 -4.11 13.27 -8.80
N PHE A 6 -5.03 12.32 -8.94
CA PHE A 6 -6.42 12.53 -8.49
C PHE A 6 -6.51 12.53 -6.97
N HIS A 7 -5.73 11.69 -6.27
CA HIS A 7 -5.62 11.77 -4.81
C HIS A 7 -5.03 13.10 -4.37
N ALA A 8 -3.94 13.54 -5.01
CA ALA A 8 -3.33 14.85 -4.74
C ALA A 8 -4.34 16.00 -4.94
N SER A 9 -5.16 15.93 -5.99
CA SER A 9 -6.23 16.89 -6.24
C SER A 9 -7.30 16.89 -5.16
N ILE A 10 -7.70 15.72 -4.63
CA ILE A 10 -8.67 15.62 -3.53
C ILE A 10 -8.04 16.16 -2.23
N THR A 11 -6.77 15.84 -1.96
CA THR A 11 -6.02 16.36 -0.81
C THR A 11 -5.90 17.88 -0.85
N ALA A 12 -5.59 18.46 -2.02
CA ALA A 12 -5.56 19.92 -2.20
C ALA A 12 -6.93 20.57 -1.97
N LYS A 13 -8.03 19.95 -2.40
CA LYS A 13 -9.39 20.43 -2.09
C LYS A 13 -9.68 20.41 -0.58
N LYS A 14 -9.17 19.42 0.13
CA LYS A 14 -9.38 19.26 1.58
C LYS A 14 -8.53 20.22 2.41
N TRP A 15 -7.25 20.38 2.05
CA TRP A 15 -6.26 21.08 2.87
C TRP A 15 -5.75 22.39 2.28
N GLY A 16 -6.24 22.81 1.10
CA GLY A 16 -5.75 23.98 0.37
C GLY A 16 -4.45 23.70 -0.40
N GLY A 17 -3.85 24.76 -0.95
CA GLY A 17 -2.66 24.63 -1.79
C GLY A 17 -2.99 24.10 -3.19
N VAL A 18 -2.02 23.43 -3.81
CA VAL A 18 -2.14 22.85 -5.16
C VAL A 18 -1.80 21.34 -5.13
N PRO A 19 -2.27 20.53 -6.10
CA PRO A 19 -1.98 19.09 -6.12
C PRO A 19 -0.49 18.76 -6.00
N GLU A 20 0.38 19.58 -6.58
CA GLU A 20 1.83 19.41 -6.57
C GLU A 20 2.42 19.41 -5.14
N ASP A 21 1.79 20.09 -4.19
CA ASP A 21 2.20 20.10 -2.77
C ASP A 21 2.11 18.69 -2.14
N TYR A 22 1.27 17.81 -2.69
CA TYR A 22 0.94 16.49 -2.12
C TYR A 22 1.37 15.32 -3.02
N GLN A 23 1.74 15.62 -4.28
CA GLN A 23 1.96 14.63 -5.32
C GLN A 23 2.99 13.57 -4.91
N ALA A 24 4.13 13.98 -4.35
CA ALA A 24 5.20 13.08 -3.96
C ALA A 24 4.76 12.03 -2.92
N ILE A 25 3.86 12.40 -2.01
CA ILE A 25 3.34 11.48 -0.97
C ILE A 25 2.45 10.42 -1.63
N HIS A 26 1.52 10.83 -2.50
CA HIS A 26 0.64 9.89 -3.20
C HIS A 26 1.41 8.99 -4.18
N ASP A 27 2.38 9.53 -4.91
CA ASP A 27 3.27 8.74 -5.78
C ASP A 27 4.06 7.70 -4.99
N TRP A 28 4.44 8.01 -3.76
CA TRP A 28 5.14 7.03 -2.93
C TRP A 28 4.23 5.89 -2.48
N PHE A 29 2.97 6.15 -2.10
CA PHE A 29 2.04 5.05 -1.81
C PHE A 29 1.80 4.16 -3.03
N ASP A 30 1.62 4.78 -4.19
CA ASP A 30 1.35 4.09 -5.44
C ASP A 30 2.60 3.53 -6.14
N GLY A 31 3.81 3.90 -5.71
CA GLY A 31 5.06 3.49 -6.35
C GLY A 31 5.28 1.98 -6.40
N SER A 32 4.60 1.22 -5.54
CA SER A 32 4.59 -0.25 -5.61
C SER A 32 3.96 -0.79 -6.91
N LYS A 33 3.22 0.03 -7.67
CA LYS A 33 2.75 -0.28 -9.03
C LYS A 33 3.88 -0.66 -9.99
N ALA A 34 5.10 -0.17 -9.74
CA ALA A 34 6.29 -0.55 -10.51
C ALA A 34 6.71 -2.02 -10.29
N ILE A 35 6.26 -2.65 -9.20
CA ILE A 35 6.55 -4.04 -8.87
C ILE A 35 5.36 -4.93 -9.28
N LEU A 36 4.13 -4.49 -8.99
CA LEU A 36 2.89 -5.20 -9.31
C LEU A 36 1.85 -4.20 -9.84
N ALA A 37 1.39 -4.36 -11.08
CA ALA A 37 0.44 -3.42 -11.70
C ALA A 37 -1.05 -3.72 -11.39
N ASP A 38 -1.32 -4.50 -10.34
CA ASP A 38 -2.68 -4.86 -9.89
C ASP A 38 -2.88 -4.55 -8.40
N MET A 39 -4.09 -4.78 -7.88
CA MET A 39 -4.49 -4.43 -6.51
C MET A 39 -3.56 -4.97 -5.41
N ARG A 40 -2.79 -6.03 -5.67
CA ARG A 40 -1.90 -6.63 -4.67
C ARG A 40 -0.73 -5.73 -4.31
N HIS A 41 -0.38 -4.76 -5.16
CA HIS A 41 0.64 -3.76 -4.83
C HIS A 41 0.31 -2.94 -3.56
N ARG A 42 -0.99 -2.86 -3.22
CA ARG A 42 -1.50 -2.17 -2.04
C ARG A 42 -0.96 -2.81 -0.76
N ALA A 43 -0.71 -4.11 -0.76
CA ALA A 43 -0.15 -4.83 0.39
C ALA A 43 1.20 -4.28 0.88
N LEU A 44 1.95 -3.57 0.01
CA LEU A 44 3.25 -3.03 0.37
C LEU A 44 3.17 -1.77 1.25
N ARG A 45 2.16 -0.91 1.06
CA ARG A 45 2.11 0.43 1.68
C ARG A 45 0.72 0.91 2.10
N HIS A 46 -0.36 0.32 1.60
CA HIS A 46 -1.73 0.73 1.91
C HIS A 46 -2.26 0.02 3.17
N HIS A 47 -1.57 0.22 4.29
CA HIS A 47 -1.93 -0.30 5.61
C HIS A 47 -1.37 0.60 6.72
N ALA A 48 -1.77 0.37 7.96
CA ALA A 48 -1.44 1.23 9.10
C ALA A 48 0.06 1.54 9.28
N GLU A 49 0.94 0.56 9.08
CA GLU A 49 2.41 0.76 9.14
C GLU A 49 2.94 1.51 7.92
N GLY A 50 2.45 1.24 6.71
CA GLY A 50 2.84 2.02 5.52
C GLY A 50 2.48 3.50 5.65
N ILE A 51 1.33 3.80 6.25
CA ILE A 51 0.94 5.17 6.62
C ILE A 51 1.92 5.77 7.64
N PHE A 52 2.39 4.99 8.63
CA PHE A 52 3.39 5.45 9.60
C PHE A 52 4.73 5.73 8.94
N MET A 53 5.14 4.86 8.03
CA MET A 53 6.39 4.96 7.31
C MET A 53 6.45 6.20 6.42
N ALA A 54 5.31 6.72 5.93
CA ALA A 54 5.29 7.97 5.17
C ALA A 54 5.92 9.15 5.93
N GLU A 55 5.77 9.22 7.26
CA GLU A 55 6.39 10.28 8.07
C GLU A 55 7.92 10.20 8.08
N GLN A 56 8.48 9.00 7.98
CA GLN A 56 9.93 8.81 7.90
C GLN A 56 10.49 9.29 6.56
N VAL A 57 9.66 9.30 5.52
CA VAL A 57 10.04 9.68 4.15
C VAL A 57 9.85 11.18 3.92
N PHE A 58 8.73 11.74 4.39
CA PHE A 58 8.32 13.11 4.08
C PHE A 58 8.37 14.08 5.28
N GLY A 59 8.70 13.57 6.47
CA GLY A 59 8.55 14.29 7.74
C GLY A 59 7.16 14.13 8.34
N VAL A 60 7.00 14.54 9.61
CA VAL A 60 5.72 14.44 10.34
C VAL A 60 4.65 15.34 9.70
N THR A 61 5.06 16.50 9.20
CA THR A 61 4.19 17.48 8.55
C THR A 61 4.86 18.06 7.32
N ILE A 62 4.07 18.48 6.34
CA ILE A 62 4.51 19.37 5.27
C ILE A 62 3.92 20.77 5.47
N THR A 63 4.57 21.79 4.92
CA THR A 63 3.96 23.10 4.71
C THR A 63 3.60 23.23 3.24
N ASN A 64 2.32 23.36 2.93
CA ASN A 64 1.86 23.51 1.54
C ASN A 64 2.04 24.96 1.04
N SER A 65 1.83 25.17 -0.26
CA SER A 65 1.92 26.50 -0.90
C SER A 65 0.91 27.54 -0.36
N ALA A 66 -0.15 27.11 0.33
CA ALA A 66 -1.10 28.00 1.03
C ALA A 66 -0.67 28.34 2.48
N GLY A 67 0.55 27.98 2.88
CA GLY A 67 1.10 28.26 4.21
C GLY A 67 0.52 27.39 5.33
N ARG A 68 -0.17 26.29 4.99
CA ARG A 68 -0.78 25.39 5.98
C ARG A 68 0.18 24.27 6.33
N THR A 69 0.29 24.00 7.62
CA THR A 69 0.98 22.81 8.14
C THR A 69 0.02 21.63 8.11
N VAL A 70 0.32 20.61 7.32
CA VAL A 70 -0.54 19.43 7.12
C VAL A 70 0.21 18.18 7.60
N PRO A 71 -0.36 17.37 8.52
CA PRO A 71 0.27 16.13 8.94
C PRO A 71 0.32 15.10 7.80
N VAL A 72 1.50 14.54 7.55
CA VAL A 72 1.72 13.52 6.51
C VAL A 72 0.89 12.28 6.79
N ARG A 73 0.75 11.90 8.07
CA ARG A 73 -0.16 10.84 8.52
C ARG A 73 -1.56 10.96 7.93
N LEU A 74 -2.17 12.14 8.02
CA LEU A 74 -3.56 12.37 7.60
C LEU A 74 -3.71 12.33 6.07
N ILE A 75 -2.66 12.70 5.34
CA ILE A 75 -2.61 12.56 3.87
C ILE A 75 -2.54 11.08 3.50
N GLY A 76 -1.73 10.29 4.22
CA GLY A 76 -1.64 8.84 4.02
C GLY A 76 -2.92 8.10 4.39
N GLU A 77 -3.55 8.45 5.51
CA GLU A 77 -4.86 7.91 5.90
C GLU A 77 -5.92 8.20 4.84
N GLN A 78 -5.97 9.44 4.34
CA GLN A 78 -6.86 9.79 3.24
C GLN A 78 -6.60 8.94 2.00
N HIS A 79 -5.35 8.83 1.56
CA HIS A 79 -5.01 8.04 0.36
C HIS A 79 -5.51 6.60 0.47
N VAL A 80 -5.26 5.94 1.60
CA VAL A 80 -5.68 4.55 1.82
C VAL A 80 -7.21 4.44 1.92
N LEU A 81 -7.88 5.40 2.57
CA LEU A 81 -9.34 5.43 2.68
C LEU A 81 -10.02 5.65 1.32
N ASP A 82 -9.50 6.55 0.47
CA ASP A 82 -10.02 6.80 -0.87
C ASP A 82 -9.96 5.52 -1.74
N ASP A 83 -8.97 4.66 -1.49
CA ASP A 83 -8.73 3.46 -2.28
C ASP A 83 -9.40 2.19 -1.76
N LEU A 84 -9.54 2.05 -0.43
CA LEU A 84 -9.98 0.81 0.23
C LEU A 84 -11.22 0.99 1.10
N GLY A 85 -11.66 2.23 1.37
CA GLY A 85 -12.77 2.54 2.27
C GLY A 85 -12.50 2.27 3.76
N HIS A 86 -11.35 1.69 4.11
CA HIS A 86 -10.89 1.43 5.46
C HIS A 86 -9.35 1.32 5.48
N ILE A 87 -8.75 1.37 6.66
CA ILE A 87 -7.28 1.20 6.83
C ILE A 87 -7.01 -0.23 7.34
N PRO A 88 -6.48 -1.14 6.50
CA PRO A 88 -6.10 -2.47 6.96
C PRO A 88 -4.80 -2.43 7.78
N SER A 89 -4.54 -3.49 8.52
CA SER A 89 -3.23 -3.81 9.07
C SER A 89 -2.41 -4.62 8.05
N PHE A 90 -1.08 -4.73 8.25
CA PHE A 90 -0.29 -5.67 7.45
C PHE A 90 -0.74 -7.12 7.65
N ALA A 91 -1.26 -7.45 8.83
CA ALA A 91 -1.76 -8.79 9.13
C ALA A 91 -2.96 -9.19 8.25
N ASP A 92 -3.79 -8.24 7.81
CA ASP A 92 -4.88 -8.49 6.86
C ASP A 92 -4.36 -9.01 5.53
N TRP A 93 -3.28 -8.39 5.02
CA TRP A 93 -2.60 -8.83 3.81
C TRP A 93 -1.85 -10.15 4.00
N ALA A 94 -1.10 -10.28 5.10
CA ALA A 94 -0.28 -11.46 5.37
C ALA A 94 -1.08 -12.75 5.50
N ARG A 95 -2.32 -12.67 6.01
CA ARG A 95 -3.24 -13.82 6.09
C ARG A 95 -3.58 -14.44 4.73
N ALA A 96 -3.49 -13.67 3.64
CA ALA A 96 -3.76 -14.15 2.29
C ALA A 96 -2.54 -14.80 1.61
N ILE A 97 -1.36 -14.78 2.24
CA ILE A 97 -0.14 -15.37 1.66
C ILE A 97 -0.20 -16.89 1.81
N ALA A 98 -0.24 -17.60 0.69
CA ALA A 98 -0.05 -19.05 0.66
C ALA A 98 1.45 -19.40 0.72
N PRO A 99 1.94 -20.08 1.78
CA PRO A 99 3.35 -20.38 1.91
C PRO A 99 3.86 -21.31 0.80
N ALA A 100 4.97 -20.95 0.16
CA ALA A 100 5.68 -21.78 -0.81
C ALA A 100 7.02 -22.28 -0.24
N ARG A 101 7.56 -23.37 -0.79
CA ARG A 101 8.82 -23.98 -0.30
C ARG A 101 10.00 -23.01 -0.26
N TRP A 102 10.05 -22.02 -1.14
CA TRP A 102 11.12 -21.03 -1.16
C TRP A 102 11.00 -19.96 -0.04
N MET A 103 9.82 -19.83 0.58
CA MET A 103 9.57 -18.85 1.65
C MET A 103 10.01 -19.35 3.03
N VAL A 104 10.24 -20.66 3.17
CA VAL A 104 10.58 -21.30 4.44
C VAL A 104 11.78 -22.22 4.28
N ARG A 105 12.71 -22.15 5.21
CA ARG A 105 13.77 -23.16 5.29
C ARG A 105 13.19 -24.45 5.86
N VAL A 106 12.98 -25.45 5.02
CA VAL A 106 12.57 -26.79 5.47
C VAL A 106 13.80 -27.50 6.05
N SER A 107 13.81 -27.74 7.36
CA SER A 107 14.81 -28.63 7.98
C SER A 107 14.66 -30.05 7.41
N PRO A 108 15.76 -30.76 7.08
CA PRO A 108 15.69 -32.11 6.49
C PRO A 108 14.86 -33.09 7.33
N HIS A 109 14.83 -32.90 8.65
CA HIS A 109 14.13 -33.75 9.61
C HIS A 109 12.62 -33.49 9.71
N ALA A 110 12.08 -32.46 9.06
CA ALA A 110 10.66 -32.07 9.12
C ALA A 110 9.88 -32.41 7.83
N ALA A 111 10.52 -33.08 6.86
CA ALA A 111 9.98 -33.28 5.52
C ALA A 111 8.72 -34.18 5.43
N SER A 112 8.26 -34.76 6.55
CA SER A 112 7.13 -35.70 6.54
C SER A 112 5.74 -35.04 6.60
N ALA A 113 5.61 -33.73 6.81
CA ALA A 113 4.30 -33.11 7.14
C ALA A 113 3.78 -32.04 6.17
N LEU A 114 4.48 -31.74 5.06
CA LEU A 114 4.04 -30.72 4.10
C LEU A 114 3.82 -31.32 2.70
N SER A 115 2.77 -32.13 2.56
CA SER A 115 2.20 -32.46 1.26
C SER A 115 1.37 -31.27 0.76
N ILE A 116 2.02 -30.26 0.21
CA ILE A 116 1.34 -29.20 -0.54
C ILE A 116 1.12 -29.74 -1.95
N SER A 117 -0.10 -30.21 -2.25
CA SER A 117 -0.50 -30.57 -3.62
C SER A 117 -0.49 -29.33 -4.52
N PRO A 118 0.20 -29.35 -5.68
CA PRO A 118 0.11 -28.28 -6.66
C PRO A 118 -1.03 -28.61 -7.62
N THR A 119 -2.27 -28.34 -7.24
CA THR A 119 -3.38 -28.37 -8.19
C THR A 119 -4.29 -27.17 -7.98
N GLY A 120 -3.94 -26.10 -8.68
CA GLY A 120 -4.74 -24.89 -8.84
C GLY A 120 -4.52 -24.31 -10.23
N ALA A 121 -4.64 -25.13 -11.28
CA ALA A 121 -4.85 -24.62 -12.62
C ALA A 121 -6.25 -24.00 -12.65
N LEU A 122 -6.33 -22.67 -12.75
CA LEU A 122 -7.59 -21.98 -13.04
C LEU A 122 -7.97 -22.25 -14.51
N PRO A 123 -9.22 -22.62 -14.82
CA PRO A 123 -9.67 -22.60 -16.19
C PRO A 123 -9.82 -21.15 -16.64
N ILE A 124 -9.26 -20.84 -17.80
CA ILE A 124 -9.54 -19.62 -18.55
C ILE A 124 -10.96 -19.81 -19.10
N ALA A 125 -11.93 -19.02 -18.62
CA ALA A 125 -13.24 -18.91 -19.25
C ALA A 125 -13.22 -17.73 -20.23
N ALA A 126 -13.73 -18.01 -21.43
CA ALA A 126 -13.89 -17.10 -22.57
C ALA A 126 -15.00 -16.06 -22.36
#